data_AF-A0A7W4IXG4-F1
#
_entry.id   AF-A0A7W4IXG4-F1
#
_cell.length_a   1.000
_cell.length_b   1.000
_cell.length_c   1.000
_cell.angle_alpha   90.00
_cell.angle_beta   90.00
_cell.angle_gamma   90.00
#
_symmetry.space_group_name_H-M   'P 1'
#
loop_
_entity.id
_entity.type
_entity.pdbx_description
1 polymer ?
#
loop_
_entity_poly.entity_id
_entity_poly.type
_entity_poly.pdbx_seq_one_letter_code
_entity_poly.pdbx_strand_id
1 'polypeptide(L)'
;MTRARLDNRQWVAKLSAGIVPGCALALAVMAVVGALCHTTGSPMTLSAQFLMWLAGLVWVVVLSVCFLFRSGARAWAVLGAGSVALWLLFVILKIVAS
;
A
#
# COMPACT_ATOMS: atom_id res chain seq x y z
N MET A 1 -3.17 29.75 -24.34
CA MET A 1 -3.17 28.38 -23.77
C MET A 1 -1.75 28.00 -23.40
N THR A 2 -1.36 28.20 -22.14
CA THR A 2 -0.03 27.85 -21.64
C THR A 2 0.06 26.32 -21.62
N ARG A 3 0.79 25.70 -22.55
CA ARG A 3 1.07 24.27 -22.51
C ARG A 3 1.87 24.02 -21.23
N ALA A 4 1.21 23.51 -20.19
CA ALA A 4 1.90 22.96 -19.04
C ALA A 4 2.85 21.89 -19.58
N ARG A 5 4.16 22.17 -19.61
CA ARG A 5 5.13 21.14 -19.93
C ARG A 5 4.95 20.06 -18.87
N LEU A 6 4.53 18.86 -19.30
CA LEU A 6 4.64 17.66 -18.49
C LEU A 6 6.14 17.43 -18.30
N ASP A 7 6.70 18.04 -17.26
CA ASP A 7 8.10 17.84 -16.90
C ASP A 7 8.24 16.39 -16.39
N ASN A 8 8.84 15.55 -17.23
CA ASN A 8 9.07 14.13 -17.01
C ASN A 8 10.19 13.88 -15.98
N ARG A 9 10.43 14.82 -15.06
CA ARG A 9 11.43 14.69 -14.00
C ARG A 9 10.88 14.01 -12.75
N GLN A 10 9.56 14.04 -12.58
CA GLN A 10 8.90 13.59 -11.35
C GLN A 10 8.27 12.19 -11.46
N TRP A 11 8.18 11.60 -12.66
CA TRP A 11 7.50 10.28 -12.82
C TRP A 11 8.26 9.16 -12.11
N VAL A 12 9.60 9.12 -12.15
CA VAL A 12 10.42 8.13 -11.43
C VAL A 12 10.22 8.26 -9.92
N ALA A 13 10.16 9.50 -9.42
CA ALA A 13 9.92 9.75 -8.00
C ALA A 13 8.50 9.32 -7.56
N LYS A 14 7.49 9.48 -8.42
CA LYS A 14 6.12 9.00 -8.15
C LYS A 14 6.03 7.47 -8.24
N LEU A 15 6.67 6.87 -9.25
CA LEU A 15 6.68 5.42 -9.45
C LEU A 15 7.41 4.72 -8.31
N SER A 16 8.57 5.21 -7.88
CA SER A 16 9.28 4.68 -6.71
C SER A 16 8.46 4.79 -5.42
N ALA A 17 7.65 5.85 -5.26
CA ALA A 17 6.67 5.94 -4.17
C ALA A 17 5.57 4.86 -4.28
N GLY A 18 5.04 4.63 -5.48
CA GLY A 18 4.05 3.57 -5.69
C GLY A 18 4.62 2.16 -5.48
N ILE A 19 5.90 1.95 -5.80
CA ILE A 19 6.57 0.66 -5.63
C ILE A 19 6.92 0.42 -4.17
N VAL A 20 7.71 1.31 -3.54
CA VAL A 20 8.29 1.04 -2.22
C VAL A 20 7.26 1.23 -1.11
N PRO A 21 6.80 2.46 -0.77
CA PRO A 21 5.76 2.61 0.24
C PRO A 21 4.42 2.02 -0.22
N GLY A 22 4.11 1.99 -1.52
CA GLY A 22 2.89 1.32 -1.97
C GLY A 22 2.87 -0.19 -1.75
N CYS A 23 4.00 -0.89 -1.92
CA CYS A 23 4.10 -2.32 -1.57
C CYS A 23 3.98 -2.52 -0.05
N ALA A 24 4.68 -1.71 0.74
CA ALA A 24 4.59 -1.75 2.20
C ALA A 24 3.15 -1.52 2.70
N LEU A 25 2.42 -0.58 2.08
CA LEU A 25 1.02 -0.32 2.36
C LEU A 25 0.14 -1.54 2.03
N ALA A 26 0.32 -2.13 0.85
CA ALA A 26 -0.46 -3.29 0.41
C ALA A 26 -0.27 -4.49 1.35
N LEU A 27 0.98 -4.74 1.78
CA LEU A 27 1.29 -5.78 2.77
C LEU A 27 0.69 -5.46 4.15
N ALA A 28 0.69 -4.19 4.56
CA ALA A 28 0.06 -3.78 5.81
C ALA A 28 -1.46 -4.01 5.79
N VAL A 29 -2.13 -3.68 4.67
CA VAL A 29 -3.57 -3.98 4.48
C VAL A 29 -3.83 -5.48 4.58
N MET A 30 -3.01 -6.30 3.89
CA MET A 30 -3.10 -7.75 3.98
C MET A 30 -2.93 -8.24 5.43
N ALA A 31 -1.96 -7.70 6.18
CA ALA A 31 -1.72 -8.08 7.57
C ALA A 31 -2.90 -7.72 8.49
N VAL A 32 -3.45 -6.50 8.35
CA VAL A 32 -4.64 -6.05 9.12
C VAL A 32 -5.84 -6.95 8.83
N VAL A 33 -6.15 -7.20 7.55
CA VAL A 33 -7.27 -8.06 7.17
C VAL A 33 -7.05 -9.50 7.65
N GLY A 34 -5.83 -10.01 7.53
CA GLY A 34 -5.47 -11.35 8.03
C GLY A 34 -5.66 -11.49 9.54
N ALA A 35 -5.31 -10.44 10.30
CA ALA A 35 -5.55 -10.39 11.75
C ALA A 35 -7.04 -10.38 12.09
N LEU A 36 -7.85 -9.58 11.39
CA LEU A 36 -9.30 -9.50 11.61
C LEU A 36 -10.05 -10.78 11.22
N CYS A 37 -9.57 -11.50 10.20
CA CYS A 37 -10.19 -12.74 9.72
C CYS A 37 -9.70 -14.00 10.46
N HIS A 38 -8.83 -13.87 11.46
CA HIS A 38 -8.22 -15.01 12.18
C HIS A 38 -7.62 -16.07 11.23
N THR A 39 -7.02 -15.63 10.12
CA THR A 39 -6.43 -16.58 9.16
C THR A 39 -5.31 -17.37 9.82
N THR A 40 -5.43 -18.70 9.76
CA THR A 40 -4.31 -19.59 10.10
C THR A 40 -3.21 -19.37 9.07
N GLY A 41 -1.95 -19.27 9.50
CA GLY A 41 -0.80 -19.01 8.61
C GLY A 41 -0.51 -20.12 7.58
N SER A 42 -1.47 -20.99 7.30
CA SER A 42 -1.37 -22.06 6.31
C SER A 42 -1.57 -21.50 4.89
N PRO A 43 -0.53 -21.54 4.05
CA PRO A 43 -0.55 -20.92 2.72
C PRO A 43 -1.46 -21.63 1.71
N MET A 44 -1.90 -22.87 1.99
CA MET A 44 -2.84 -23.61 1.14
C MET A 44 -4.31 -23.31 1.42
N THR A 45 -4.62 -22.45 2.39
CA THR A 45 -5.99 -22.10 2.70
C THR A 45 -6.58 -21.14 1.67
N LEU A 46 -7.89 -21.24 1.44
CA LEU A 46 -8.62 -20.31 0.57
C LEU A 46 -8.45 -18.86 1.05
N SER A 47 -8.42 -18.64 2.37
CA SER A 47 -8.19 -17.32 2.97
C SER A 47 -6.80 -16.76 2.68
N ALA A 48 -5.75 -17.58 2.68
CA ALA A 48 -4.41 -17.16 2.28
C ALA A 48 -4.34 -16.74 0.81
N GLN A 49 -5.01 -17.46 -0.08
CA GLN A 49 -5.11 -17.08 -1.50
C GLN A 49 -5.87 -15.76 -1.67
N PHE A 50 -6.99 -15.58 -0.97
CA PHE A 50 -7.74 -14.32 -0.97
C PHE A 50 -6.88 -13.14 -0.50
N LEU A 51 -6.12 -13.31 0.59
CA LEU A 51 -5.21 -12.29 1.12
C LEU A 51 -4.11 -11.92 0.11
N MET A 52 -3.54 -12.91 -0.58
CA MET A 52 -2.55 -12.69 -1.62
C MET A 52 -3.11 -11.87 -2.79
N TRP A 53 -4.29 -12.22 -3.29
CA TRP A 53 -4.94 -11.48 -4.38
C TRP A 53 -5.37 -10.07 -3.95
N LEU A 54 -5.86 -9.92 -2.71
CA LEU A 54 -6.18 -8.62 -2.14
C LEU A 54 -4.95 -7.71 -2.10
N ALA A 55 -3.81 -8.22 -1.62
CA ALA A 55 -2.56 -7.46 -1.59
C ALA A 55 -2.14 -7.00 -3.00
N GLY A 56 -2.19 -7.90 -3.99
CA GLY A 56 -1.90 -7.56 -5.38
C GLY A 56 -2.83 -6.49 -5.95
N LEU A 57 -4.14 -6.61 -5.74
CA LEU A 57 -5.13 -5.63 -6.20
C LEU A 57 -4.93 -4.26 -5.55
N VAL A 58 -4.73 -4.22 -4.23
CA VAL A 58 -4.45 -2.98 -3.49
C VAL A 58 -3.19 -2.33 -4.04
N TRP A 59 -2.14 -3.11 -4.32
CA TRP A 59 -0.90 -2.57 -4.85
C TRP A 59 -1.06 -1.95 -6.24
N VAL A 60 -1.82 -2.59 -7.14
CA VAL A 60 -2.14 -2.04 -8.48
C VAL A 60 -2.96 -0.74 -8.39
N VAL A 61 -3.93 -0.68 -7.47
CA VAL A 61 -4.68 0.56 -7.22
C VAL A 61 -3.73 1.67 -6.73
N VAL A 62 -2.82 1.36 -5.80
CA VAL A 62 -1.84 2.33 -5.30
C VAL A 62 -0.89 2.82 -6.41
N LEU A 63 -0.42 1.92 -7.27
CA LEU A 63 0.40 2.29 -8.44
C LEU A 63 -0.37 3.19 -9.41
N SER A 64 -1.69 3.02 -9.53
CA SER A 64 -2.52 3.88 -10.38
C SER A 64 -2.72 5.26 -9.74
N VAL A 65 -3.01 5.30 -8.43
CA VAL A 65 -3.25 6.54 -7.67
C VAL A 65 -1.96 7.34 -7.45
N CYS A 66 -0.78 6.72 -7.49
CA CYS A 66 0.49 7.44 -7.31
C CYS A 66 0.72 8.50 -8.40
N PHE A 67 0.15 8.32 -9.60
CA PHE A 67 0.20 9.29 -10.70
C PHE A 67 -0.76 10.47 -10.52
N LEU A 68 -1.82 10.32 -9.71
CA LEU A 68 -2.75 11.39 -9.36
C LEU A 68 -2.08 12.49 -8.51
N PHE A 69 -0.99 12.16 -7.81
CA PHE A 69 -0.26 13.14 -7.00
C PHE A 69 0.49 14.14 -7.87
N ARG A 70 0.44 15.41 -7.46
CA ARG A 70 1.08 16.52 -8.17
C ARG A 70 2.61 16.48 -8.10
N SER A 71 3.20 15.88 -7.05
CA SER A 71 4.66 15.73 -6.87
C SER A 71 5.04 14.35 -6.28
N GLY A 72 6.26 13.88 -6.57
CA GLY A 72 6.77 12.62 -6.01
C GLY A 72 6.95 12.66 -4.50
N ALA A 73 7.38 13.80 -3.95
CA ALA A 73 7.52 13.98 -2.51
C ALA A 73 6.18 13.87 -1.76
N ARG A 74 5.09 14.41 -2.32
CA ARG A 74 3.74 14.23 -1.73
C ARG A 74 3.28 12.77 -1.81
N ALA A 75 3.56 12.08 -2.90
CA ALA A 75 3.24 10.66 -3.03
C ALA A 75 3.98 9.84 -1.94
N TRP A 76 5.27 10.11 -1.73
CA TRP A 76 6.06 9.49 -0.65
C TRP A 76 5.50 9.80 0.74
N ALA A 77 5.20 11.06 1.03
CA ALA A 77 4.67 11.45 2.34
C ALA A 77 3.32 10.78 2.63
N VAL A 78 2.40 10.76 1.66
CA VAL A 78 1.06 10.18 1.85
C VAL A 78 1.10 8.66 1.91
N LEU A 79 1.77 8.01 0.97
CA LEU A 79 1.88 6.54 0.94
C LEU A 79 2.71 6.02 2.13
N GLY A 80 3.78 6.73 2.48
CA GLY A 80 4.61 6.42 3.64
C GLY A 80 3.84 6.57 4.95
N ALA A 81 3.13 7.69 5.16
CA ALA A 81 2.31 7.90 6.35
C ALA A 81 1.18 6.86 6.44
N GLY A 82 0.51 6.56 5.32
CA GLY A 82 -0.52 5.51 5.27
C GLY A 82 0.04 4.12 5.60
N SER A 83 1.23 3.80 5.09
CA SER A 83 1.92 2.54 5.41
C SER A 83 2.22 2.42 6.90
N VAL A 84 2.80 3.46 7.50
CA VAL A 84 3.12 3.48 8.93
C VAL A 84 1.85 3.36 9.77
N ALA A 85 0.79 4.10 9.45
CA ALA A 85 -0.47 4.05 10.17
C ALA A 85 -1.09 2.64 10.15
N LEU A 86 -1.08 1.96 9.00
CA LEU A 86 -1.62 0.60 8.88
C LEU A 86 -0.76 -0.44 9.61
N TRP A 87 0.57 -0.30 9.59
CA TRP A 87 1.46 -1.16 10.37
C TRP A 87 1.26 -0.96 11.88
N LEU A 88 1.11 0.28 12.33
CA LEU A 88 0.78 0.58 13.73
C LEU A 88 -0.56 -0.03 14.13
N LEU A 89 -1.58 0.09 13.28
CA LEU A 89 -2.88 -0.54 13.49
C LEU A 89 -2.75 -2.06 13.61
N PHE A 90 -1.98 -2.71 12.74
CA PHE A 90 -1.73 -4.14 12.82
C PHE A 90 -1.08 -4.55 14.14
N VAL A 91 -0.06 -3.82 14.60
CA VAL A 91 0.59 -4.07 15.89
C VAL A 91 -0.41 -3.91 17.04
N ILE A 92 -1.23 -2.86 17.03
CA ILE A 92 -2.27 -2.66 18.05
C ILE A 92 -3.26 -3.83 18.06
N LEU A 93 -3.77 -4.25 16.89
CA LEU A 93 -4.67 -5.39 16.78
C LEU A 93 -4.03 -6.67 17.33
N LYS A 94 -2.75 -6.88 17.06
CA LYS A 94 -2.01 -8.04 17.57
C LYS A 94 -1.81 -8.01 19.08
N ILE A 95 -1.60 -6.84 19.68
CA ILE A 95 -1.47 -6.66 21.15
C ILE A 95 -2.82 -6.83 21.84
N VAL A 96 -3.91 -6.35 21.24
CA VAL A 96 -5.26 -6.46 21.83
C VAL A 96 -5.82 -7.89 21.70
N ALA A 97 -5.43 -8.61 20.65
CA ALA A 97 -5.87 -9.98 20.40
C ALA A 97 -4.94 -11.07 21.00
N SER A 98 -3.86 -10.68 21.69
CA SER A 98 -2.96 -11.58 22.43
C SER A 98 -3.34 -11.66 23.90
#